data_AF-A0A4P7IF70-F1
#
_entry.id   AF-A0A4P7IF70-F1
#
_cell.length_a   1.000
_cell.length_b   1.000
_cell.length_c   1.000
_cell.angle_alpha   90.00
_cell.angle_beta   90.00
_cell.angle_gamma   90.00
#
_symmetry.space_group_name_H-M   'P 1'
#
loop_
_entity.id
_entity.type
_entity.pdbx_description
1 polymer ?
#
loop_
_entity_poly.entity_id
_entity_poly.type
_entity_poly.pdbx_seq_one_letter_code
_entity_poly.pdbx_strand_id
1 'polypeptide(L)'
;MSKNPQAVKCRLECRRCGYSVMMCVPVRIGVPDFLRCDHDNHGGVPKDGSGDILCEQCRCLWRVDGDDLTKMAEGSLHRNLPEWKRQGAVTLLCGLEAP
;
A
#
# COMPACT_ATOMS: atom_id res chain seq x y z
N MET A 1 -1.46 -18.76 18.13
CA MET A 1 -1.91 -18.89 16.72
C MET A 1 -1.54 -17.60 16.00
N SER A 2 -0.45 -17.60 15.23
CA SER A 2 -0.04 -16.44 14.45
C SER A 2 -1.03 -16.31 13.30
N LYS A 3 -2.00 -15.39 13.42
CA LYS A 3 -2.89 -15.05 12.31
C LYS A 3 -1.97 -14.53 11.21
N ASN A 4 -1.87 -15.27 10.10
CA ASN A 4 -1.19 -14.77 8.92
C ASN A 4 -1.79 -13.39 8.63
N PRO A 5 -1.03 -12.28 8.74
CA PRO A 5 -1.60 -10.96 8.53
C PRO A 5 -2.16 -10.93 7.11
N GLN A 6 -3.46 -10.67 6.98
CA GLN A 6 -4.04 -10.53 5.65
C GLN A 6 -3.36 -9.32 5.01
N ALA A 7 -2.70 -9.52 3.89
CA ALA A 7 -2.11 -8.42 3.14
C ALA A 7 -3.07 -8.01 2.02
N VAL A 8 -3.13 -6.71 1.76
CA VAL A 8 -3.83 -6.14 0.62
C VAL A 8 -2.84 -5.77 -0.46
N LYS A 9 -3.23 -6.00 -1.72
CA LYS A 9 -2.44 -5.67 -2.90
C LYS A 9 -2.56 -4.15 -3.12
N CYS A 10 -1.48 -3.43 -2.86
CA CYS A 10 -1.43 -1.97 -2.99
C CYS A 10 -0.57 -1.56 -4.19
N ARG A 11 -1.04 -0.56 -4.92
CA ARG A 11 -0.23 0.20 -5.87
C ARG A 11 0.20 1.48 -5.18
N LEU A 12 1.47 1.60 -4.83
CA LEU A 12 2.03 2.86 -4.32
C LEU A 12 2.42 3.70 -5.51
N GLU A 13 1.77 4.85 -5.70
CA GLU A 13 1.93 5.70 -6.88
C GLU A 13 2.48 7.07 -6.47
N CYS A 14 3.52 7.52 -7.17
CA CYS A 14 4.16 8.79 -6.91
C CYS A 14 3.34 9.94 -7.49
N ARG A 15 2.83 10.84 -6.66
CA ARG A 15 2.08 12.04 -7.11
C ARG A 15 2.86 12.93 -8.08
N ARG A 16 4.19 12.96 -7.97
CA ARG A 16 5.04 13.87 -8.76
C ARG A 16 5.25 13.40 -10.19
N CYS A 17 5.37 12.08 -10.42
CA CYS A 17 5.76 11.54 -11.73
C CYS A 17 4.88 10.38 -12.21
N GLY A 18 3.91 9.92 -11.42
CA GLY A 18 3.06 8.78 -11.73
C GLY A 18 3.75 7.41 -11.65
N TYR A 19 5.05 7.36 -11.34
CA TYR A 19 5.74 6.09 -11.12
C TYR A 19 5.05 5.30 -10.01
N SER A 20 4.79 4.02 -10.25
CA SER A 20 4.14 3.17 -9.25
C SER A 20 4.83 1.83 -9.07
N VAL A 21 4.69 1.29 -7.85
CA VAL A 21 5.19 -0.02 -7.46
C VAL A 21 4.08 -0.82 -6.77
N MET A 22 4.10 -2.13 -6.97
CA MET A 22 3.16 -3.04 -6.31
C MET A 22 3.74 -3.53 -4.99
N MET A 23 2.95 -3.45 -3.92
CA MET A 23 3.34 -3.91 -2.59
C MET A 23 2.23 -4.72 -1.91
N CYS A 24 2.65 -5.67 -1.08
CA CYS A 24 1.75 -6.29 -0.12
C CYS A 24 1.78 -5.50 1.19
N VAL A 25 0.68 -4.85 1.51
CA VAL A 25 0.55 -4.07 2.75
C VAL A 25 -0.24 -4.91 3.76
N PRO A 26 0.34 -5.25 4.93
CA PRO A 26 -0.39 -5.93 6.00
C PRO A 26 -1.58 -5.09 6.46
N VAL A 27 -2.71 -5.73 6.72
CA VAL A 27 -3.87 -5.08 7.34
C VAL A 27 -4.46 -5.93 8.45
N ARG A 28 -5.26 -5.29 9.31
CA ARG A 28 -5.90 -5.86 10.50
C ARG A 28 -7.38 -6.13 10.28
N ILE A 29 -7.92 -5.70 9.13
CA ILE A 29 -9.32 -5.87 8.71
C ILE A 29 -9.47 -6.97 7.66
N GLY A 30 -10.72 -7.36 7.38
CA GLY A 30 -11.02 -8.34 6.33
C GLY A 30 -10.73 -7.78 4.93
N VAL A 31 -9.97 -8.52 4.13
CA VAL A 31 -9.63 -8.15 2.75
C VAL A 31 -10.49 -8.94 1.76
N PRO A 32 -11.19 -8.28 0.81
CA PRO A 32 -11.86 -8.97 -0.28
C PRO A 32 -10.88 -9.84 -1.08
N ASP A 33 -11.30 -11.02 -1.51
CA ASP A 33 -10.39 -12.00 -2.15
C ASP A 33 -9.65 -11.41 -3.36
N PHE A 34 -10.32 -10.57 -4.17
CA PHE A 34 -9.71 -9.94 -5.34
C PHE A 34 -8.63 -8.90 -5.03
N LEU A 35 -8.54 -8.44 -3.78
CA LEU A 35 -7.49 -7.53 -3.29
C LEU A 35 -6.51 -8.21 -2.35
N ARG A 36 -6.70 -9.49 -2.04
CA ARG A 36 -5.76 -10.23 -1.19
C ARG A 36 -4.41 -10.31 -1.90
N CYS A 37 -3.34 -10.06 -1.14
CA CYS A 37 -1.97 -10.17 -1.60
C CYS A 37 -1.37 -11.47 -1.08
N ASP A 38 -1.01 -12.35 -1.99
CA ASP A 38 -0.41 -13.66 -1.74
C ASP A 38 0.84 -13.89 -2.62
N HIS A 39 1.38 -12.81 -3.20
CA HIS A 39 2.37 -12.89 -4.25
C HIS A 39 3.74 -12.40 -3.77
N ASP A 40 4.74 -13.30 -3.79
CA ASP A 40 6.09 -13.04 -3.28
C ASP A 40 6.87 -11.96 -4.07
N ASN A 41 6.49 -11.70 -5.32
CA ASN A 41 7.13 -10.65 -6.15
C ASN A 41 6.70 -9.21 -5.82
N HIS A 42 5.79 -8.98 -4.87
CA HIS A 42 5.46 -7.63 -4.43
C HIS A 42 6.39 -7.18 -3.31
N GLY A 43 6.75 -5.89 -3.30
CA GLY A 43 7.51 -5.33 -2.19
C GLY A 43 6.78 -5.54 -0.86
N GLY A 44 7.50 -6.01 0.16
CA GLY A 44 6.99 -6.10 1.52
C GLY A 44 7.22 -4.80 2.27
N VAL A 45 6.28 -4.43 3.14
CA VAL A 45 6.50 -3.36 4.10
C VAL A 45 7.64 -3.76 5.06
N PRO A 46 8.68 -2.91 5.28
CA PRO A 46 9.76 -3.19 6.21
C PRO A 46 9.24 -3.46 7.63
N LYS A 47 9.78 -4.49 8.29
CA LYS A 47 9.33 -4.95 9.62
C LYS A 47 9.77 -4.04 10.77
N ASP A 48 10.72 -3.14 10.52
CA ASP A 48 11.31 -2.22 11.49
C ASP A 48 10.51 -0.92 11.66
N GLY A 49 9.40 -0.76 10.94
CA GLY A 49 8.42 0.29 11.24
C GLY A 49 8.95 1.71 11.03
N SER A 50 10.00 1.90 10.24
CA SER A 50 10.39 3.20 9.71
C SER A 50 11.09 2.97 8.37
N GLY A 51 10.43 3.31 7.28
CA GLY A 51 10.93 3.07 5.94
C GLY A 51 10.70 4.30 5.08
N ASP A 52 11.76 5.00 4.75
CA ASP A 52 11.68 6.04 3.72
C ASP A 52 11.48 5.36 2.36
N ILE A 53 10.32 5.56 1.73
CA ILE A 53 10.08 5.09 0.36
C ILE A 53 10.55 6.18 -0.59
N LEU A 54 11.67 5.91 -1.27
CA LEU A 54 12.20 6.81 -2.28
C LEU A 54 11.63 6.44 -3.66
N CYS A 55 10.95 7.37 -4.32
CA CYS A 55 10.63 7.24 -5.74
C CYS A 55 11.92 7.32 -6.56
N GLU A 56 12.31 6.24 -7.21
CA GLU A 56 13.56 6.16 -7.96
C GLU A 56 13.58 7.07 -9.20
N GLN A 57 12.42 7.36 -9.80
CA GLN A 57 12.35 8.20 -11.02
C GLN A 57 12.56 9.69 -10.75
N CYS A 58 11.90 10.25 -9.72
CA CYS A 58 11.91 11.69 -9.46
C CYS A 58 12.54 12.07 -8.12
N ARG A 59 13.12 11.09 -7.42
CA ARG A 59 13.77 11.24 -6.11
C ARG A 59 12.84 11.82 -5.04
N CYS A 60 11.52 11.69 -5.22
CA CYS A 60 10.53 12.10 -4.23
C CYS A 60 10.61 11.14 -3.04
N LEU A 61 10.94 11.68 -1.88
CA LEU A 61 11.02 10.94 -0.62
C LEU A 61 9.63 10.91 0.02
N TRP A 62 9.12 9.71 0.25
CA TRP A 62 7.90 9.49 1.02
C TRP A 62 8.27 8.89 2.38
N ARG A 63 8.21 9.73 3.41
CA ARG A 63 8.39 9.31 4.80
C ARG A 63 7.10 8.69 5.29
N VAL A 64 6.99 7.37 5.24
CA VAL A 64 5.80 6.64 5.68
C VAL A 64 6.26 5.34 6.32
N ASP A 65 5.85 5.09 7.55
CA ASP A 65 6.16 3.81 8.17
C ASP A 65 5.16 2.70 7.78
N GLY A 66 5.43 1.49 8.27
CA GLY A 66 4.55 0.35 7.97
C GLY A 66 3.16 0.44 8.62
N ASP A 67 3.03 1.11 9.76
CA ASP A 67 1.74 1.32 10.41
C ASP A 67 0.93 2.38 9.67
N ASP A 68 1.56 3.43 9.18
CA ASP A 68 0.95 4.44 8.32
C ASP A 68 0.45 3.83 7.01
N LEU A 69 1.26 3.00 6.32
CA LEU A 69 0.82 2.28 5.13
C LEU A 69 -0.37 1.37 5.43
N THR A 70 -0.34 0.67 6.57
CA THR A 70 -1.45 -0.16 7.04
C THR A 70 -2.73 0.67 7.17
N LYS A 71 -2.67 1.79 7.91
CA LYS A 71 -3.81 2.69 8.13
C LYS A 71 -4.33 3.30 6.84
N MET A 72 -3.44 3.70 5.92
CA MET A 72 -3.82 4.23 4.61
C MET A 72 -4.52 3.18 3.77
N ALA A 73 -4.01 1.95 3.74
CA ALA A 73 -4.62 0.85 3.01
C ALA A 73 -6.01 0.51 3.56
N GLU A 74 -6.14 0.39 4.88
CA GLU A 74 -7.42 0.14 5.56
C GLU A 74 -8.42 1.28 5.32
N GLY A 75 -7.96 2.52 5.41
CA GLY A 75 -8.77 3.71 5.15
C GLY A 75 -9.28 3.80 3.71
N SER A 76 -8.51 3.29 2.75
CA SER A 76 -8.84 3.32 1.32
C SER A 76 -9.62 2.09 0.83
N LEU A 77 -9.51 0.95 1.51
CA LEU A 77 -10.02 -0.35 1.07
C LEU A 77 -11.51 -0.30 0.67
N HIS A 78 -12.34 0.35 1.48
CA HIS A 78 -13.80 0.38 1.28
C HIS A 78 -14.31 1.63 0.58
N ARG A 79 -13.48 2.64 0.34
CA ARG A 79 -13.94 3.93 -0.23
C ARG A 79 -14.22 3.86 -1.72
N ASN A 80 -13.60 2.94 -2.46
CA ASN A 80 -13.73 2.88 -3.92
C ASN A 80 -13.65 1.44 -4.48
N LEU A 81 -14.46 0.53 -3.92
CA LEU A 81 -14.48 -0.88 -4.32
C LEU A 81 -14.68 -1.12 -5.84
N PRO A 82 -15.53 -0.37 -6.58
CA PRO A 82 -15.65 -0.56 -8.02
C PRO A 82 -14.35 -0.26 -8.77
N GLU A 83 -13.62 0.78 -8.38
CA GLU A 83 -12.32 1.10 -8.98
C GLU A 83 -11.27 0.06 -8.61
N TRP A 84 -11.19 -0.34 -7.35
CA TRP A 84 -10.26 -1.37 -6.90
C TRP A 84 -10.49 -2.71 -7.58
N LYS A 85 -11.75 -3.05 -7.88
CA LYS A 85 -12.09 -4.24 -8.66
C LYS A 85 -11.61 -4.15 -10.11
N ARG A 86 -11.68 -2.96 -10.73
CA ARG A 86 -11.12 -2.73 -12.08
C ARG A 86 -9.60 -2.76 -12.10
N GLN A 87 -8.96 -2.15 -11.10
CA GLN A 87 -7.50 -2.05 -11.02
C GLN A 87 -6.82 -3.32 -10.50
N GLY A 88 -7.54 -4.15 -9.73
CA GLY A 88 -6.98 -5.31 -9.03
C GLY A 88 -6.09 -4.97 -7.84
N ALA A 89 -6.10 -3.71 -7.38
CA ALA A 89 -5.28 -3.21 -6.28
C ALA A 89 -5.89 -1.95 -5.66
N VAL A 90 -5.49 -1.65 -4.43
CA VAL A 90 -5.76 -0.35 -3.77
C VAL A 90 -4.64 0.62 -4.12
N THR A 91 -4.95 1.75 -4.74
CA THR A 91 -3.94 2.76 -5.04
C THR A 91 -3.72 3.70 -3.85
N LEU A 92 -2.47 3.81 -3.40
CA LEU A 92 -2.00 4.70 -2.35
C LEU A 92 -1.04 5.72 -2.96
N LEU A 93 -1.30 7.01 -2.75
CA LEU A 93 -0.50 8.08 -3.35
C LEU A 93 0.61 8.52 -2.41
N CYS A 94 1.82 8.71 -2.95
CA CYS A 94 2.96 9.24 -2.17
C CYS A 94 2.69 10.67 -1.71
N GLY A 95 3.16 11.02 -0.52
CA GLY A 95 2.84 12.29 0.09
C GLY A 95 1.42 12.29 0.63
N LEU A 96 1.31 12.18 1.94
CA LEU A 96 0.16 12.77 2.63
C LEU A 96 0.18 14.27 2.30
N GLU A 97 -0.99 14.85 2.04
CA GLU A 97 -1.13 16.27 2.35
C GLU A 97 -0.73 16.38 3.83
N ALA A 98 0.40 17.04 4.12
CA ALA A 98 0.65 17.45 5.48
C ALA A 98 -0.56 18.29 5.92
N PRO A 99 -1.07 18.12 7.15
CA PRO A 99 -2.16 18.94 7.65
C PRO A 99 -1.88 20.43 7.52
#